data_AF-A0A7S4PJK2-F1
#
_entry.id   AF-A0A7S4PJK2-F1
#
_cell.length_a   1.000
_cell.length_b   1.000
_cell.length_c   1.000
_cell.angle_alpha   90.00
_cell.angle_beta   90.00
_cell.angle_gamma   90.00
#
_symmetry.space_group_name_H-M   'P 1'
#
loop_
_entity.id
_entity.type
_entity.pdbx_description
1 polymer ?
#
loop_
_entity_poly.entity_id
_entity_poly.type
_entity_poly.pdbx_seq_one_letter_code
_entity_poly.pdbx_strand_id
1 'polypeptide(L)'
;SSIDLRISNSLTVRKVLLLGIGIFSVQGFHPPSPATLRTFSSRVSCRASCRRHSTFQRISMADKMPSEKLYSNLVSIPSITGGYLISDGNEFPTIMMRRNQKDMKNDEQRSHLATFLPSYSPPSSPSSSSPVTYSCDAFPTDLRDVLSMSVSPSGKLVAMVRVRDVKGVKEQSIEIWDRHALLLSVSSYGELHGPINVADSFACLSWNKEETMLLYAAEEKKAKSSSFFPAKQGGNGEDNGRGREFVFEDDWGELSVGKSKARLFVLHIASEEVKPVDGIPADFAAGQAVWTPDSTGIVFVGFQTTPRRLGLRFYNTRKSKIGLAIAPFFSSEATRGAPQGQRTSSTTPASSRNPVRWLTGDEDW
;
A
#
# COMPACT_ATOMS: atom_id res chain seq x y z
N SER A 1 30.30 14.47 -10.23
CA SER A 1 31.03 13.64 -9.26
C SER A 1 30.02 12.85 -8.45
N SER A 2 29.51 11.76 -9.05
CA SER A 2 28.54 10.86 -8.42
C SER A 2 29.29 9.69 -7.80
N ILE A 3 28.97 9.37 -6.55
CA ILE A 3 29.53 8.23 -5.83
C ILE A 3 28.50 7.10 -5.89
N ASP A 4 28.83 6.09 -6.69
CA ASP A 4 28.20 4.77 -6.69
C ASP A 4 28.73 3.95 -5.51
N LEU A 5 27.84 3.43 -4.67
CA LEU A 5 28.17 2.42 -3.66
C LEU A 5 27.49 1.10 -4.05
N ARG A 6 28.24 0.24 -4.73
CA ARG A 6 27.95 -1.19 -4.87
C ARG A 6 28.40 -1.91 -3.61
N ILE A 7 27.48 -2.57 -2.90
CA ILE A 7 27.82 -3.53 -1.85
C ILE A 7 27.62 -4.94 -2.42
N SER A 8 28.73 -5.67 -2.48
CA SER A 8 28.83 -7.06 -2.88
C SER A 8 28.54 -7.98 -1.69
N ASN A 9 27.72 -9.02 -1.92
CA ASN A 9 27.46 -10.10 -0.97
C ASN A 9 28.53 -11.19 -1.09
N SER A 10 29.10 -11.61 0.05
CA SER A 10 29.59 -12.97 0.24
C SER A 10 29.84 -13.23 1.73
N LEU A 11 29.13 -14.21 2.31
CA LEU A 11 29.76 -15.33 3.03
C LEU A 11 28.69 -16.26 3.62
N THR A 12 28.85 -17.53 3.29
CA THR A 12 27.98 -18.65 3.67
C THR A 12 28.58 -19.40 4.87
N VAL A 13 27.70 -20.06 5.63
CA VAL A 13 27.85 -21.27 6.48
C VAL A 13 28.43 -21.09 7.91
N ARG A 14 27.62 -21.32 8.95
CA ARG A 14 27.48 -22.62 9.67
C ARG A 14 26.58 -22.52 10.92
N LYS A 15 25.61 -23.44 10.98
CA LYS A 15 24.82 -23.80 12.17
C LYS A 15 25.73 -24.46 13.21
N VAL A 16 25.66 -24.01 14.46
CA VAL A 16 26.02 -24.82 15.64
C VAL A 16 24.96 -24.60 16.71
N LEU A 17 24.30 -25.70 17.08
CA LEU A 17 23.37 -25.85 18.18
C LEU A 17 24.17 -26.18 19.43
N LEU A 18 24.06 -25.40 20.52
CA LEU A 18 24.55 -25.79 21.84
C LEU A 18 23.55 -25.35 22.91
N LEU A 19 22.89 -26.37 23.49
CA LEU A 19 22.21 -26.31 24.78
C LEU A 19 23.27 -26.16 25.88
N GLY A 20 23.08 -25.22 26.80
CA GLY A 20 23.91 -25.07 27.98
C GLY A 20 23.13 -24.44 29.13
N ILE A 21 22.66 -25.29 30.05
CA ILE A 21 22.09 -24.91 31.35
C ILE A 21 23.25 -24.42 32.23
N GLY A 22 23.10 -23.24 32.83
CA GLY A 22 24.07 -22.68 33.78
C GLY A 22 23.42 -21.67 34.72
N ILE A 23 23.09 -22.15 35.93
CA ILE A 23 22.72 -21.36 37.10
C ILE A 23 23.99 -20.72 37.64
N PHE A 24 24.04 -19.41 37.84
CA PHE A 24 24.95 -18.79 38.83
C PHE A 24 24.37 -17.51 39.45
N SER A 25 24.78 -17.36 40.71
CA SER A 25 24.21 -16.58 41.79
C SER A 25 24.55 -15.09 41.77
N VAL A 26 23.70 -14.36 42.51
CA VAL A 26 23.72 -12.94 42.87
C VAL A 26 24.99 -12.51 43.61
N GLN A 27 25.60 -11.41 43.17
CA GLN A 27 26.36 -10.40 43.94
C GLN A 27 26.13 -9.07 43.23
N GLY A 28 25.47 -8.05 43.79
CA GLY A 28 25.92 -7.29 44.94
C GLY A 28 26.52 -5.96 44.46
N PHE A 29 25.69 -4.98 44.09
CA PHE A 29 26.14 -3.60 43.83
C PHE A 29 25.27 -2.60 44.60
N HIS A 30 25.94 -1.84 45.47
CA HIS A 30 25.38 -0.74 46.27
C HIS A 30 24.99 0.47 45.40
N PRO A 31 23.96 1.23 45.78
CA PRO A 31 23.57 2.47 45.11
C PRO A 31 24.45 3.66 45.57
N PRO A 32 24.77 4.65 44.71
CA PRO A 32 25.26 5.94 45.17
C PRO A 32 24.10 6.80 45.73
N SER A 33 24.42 7.62 46.71
CA SER A 33 23.50 8.50 47.46
C SER A 33 23.05 9.73 46.65
N PRO A 34 22.05 10.50 47.12
CA PRO A 34 21.21 11.36 46.27
C PRO A 34 21.92 12.66 45.91
N ALA A 35 22.09 12.91 44.61
CA ALA A 35 22.41 14.24 44.11
C ALA A 35 21.15 15.11 44.16
N THR A 36 21.26 16.21 44.89
CA THR A 36 20.27 17.27 45.12
C THR A 36 19.63 17.75 43.80
N LEU A 37 18.42 17.28 43.51
CA LEU A 37 17.56 17.88 42.48
C LEU A 37 17.15 19.27 42.94
N ARG A 38 17.77 20.31 42.35
CA ARG A 38 17.21 21.66 42.39
C ARG A 38 15.92 21.66 41.57
N THR A 39 14.80 21.68 42.26
CA THR A 39 13.48 21.97 41.67
C THR A 39 13.48 23.38 41.11
N PHE A 40 13.79 23.53 39.83
CA PHE A 40 13.41 24.73 39.08
C PHE A 40 11.90 24.66 38.85
N SER A 41 11.14 25.27 39.75
CA SER A 41 9.74 25.60 39.52
C SER A 41 9.68 26.77 38.53
N SER A 42 9.84 26.50 37.24
CA SER A 42 9.28 27.41 36.23
C SER A 42 7.81 27.05 36.08
N ARG A 43 6.94 27.88 36.66
CA ARG A 43 5.52 27.89 36.30
C ARG A 43 5.45 28.23 34.81
N VAL A 44 5.34 27.22 33.96
CA VAL A 44 4.84 27.40 32.61
C VAL A 44 3.38 27.81 32.79
N SER A 45 3.15 29.12 32.80
CA SER A 45 1.81 29.69 32.67
C SER A 45 1.36 29.43 31.25
N CYS A 46 0.84 28.23 31.01
CA CYS A 46 0.00 27.97 29.86
C CYS A 46 -1.27 28.82 30.06
N ARG A 47 -1.26 30.07 29.59
CA ARG A 47 -2.48 30.68 29.09
C ARG A 47 -2.86 29.95 27.80
N ALA A 48 -3.28 28.70 27.95
CA ALA A 48 -4.28 28.16 27.06
C ALA A 48 -5.51 29.03 27.32
N SER A 49 -5.69 30.06 26.50
CA SER A 49 -7.02 30.61 26.31
C SER A 49 -7.83 29.48 25.70
N CYS A 50 -8.34 28.60 26.58
CA CYS A 50 -9.52 27.83 26.32
C CYS A 50 -10.63 28.87 26.19
N ARG A 51 -10.68 29.53 25.02
CA ARG A 51 -11.96 30.04 24.54
C ARG A 51 -12.80 28.78 24.50
N ARG A 52 -13.67 28.64 25.51
CA ARG A 52 -14.87 27.82 25.38
C ARG A 52 -15.55 28.39 24.14
N HIS A 53 -15.23 27.83 22.97
CA HIS A 53 -16.16 27.88 21.89
C HIS A 53 -17.36 27.09 22.43
N SER A 54 -18.35 27.85 22.90
CA SER A 54 -19.71 27.39 23.08
C SER A 54 -20.26 27.05 21.70
N THR A 55 -19.74 25.97 21.15
CA THR A 55 -20.36 25.21 20.08
C THR A 55 -20.44 23.78 20.57
N PHE A 56 -21.17 23.62 21.69
CA PHE A 56 -22.16 22.55 21.79
C PHE A 56 -23.25 22.82 20.74
N GLN A 57 -22.86 22.94 19.48
CA GLN A 57 -23.76 22.80 18.35
C GLN A 57 -24.00 21.30 18.32
N ARG A 58 -25.03 20.93 19.10
CA ARG A 58 -25.86 19.75 18.97
C ARG A 58 -25.41 18.89 17.79
N ILE A 59 -24.91 17.70 18.09
CA ILE A 59 -24.83 16.58 17.17
C ILE A 59 -26.26 16.34 16.65
N SER A 60 -26.68 17.15 15.69
CA SER A 60 -28.04 17.20 15.14
C SER A 60 -28.10 16.53 13.78
N MET A 61 -26.93 16.16 13.22
CA MET A 61 -26.82 15.41 11.96
C MET A 61 -26.41 13.94 12.16
N ALA A 62 -25.88 13.54 13.33
CA ALA A 62 -25.60 12.12 13.57
C ALA A 62 -26.89 11.30 13.81
N ASP A 63 -27.99 11.94 14.21
CA ASP A 63 -29.29 11.29 14.42
C ASP A 63 -29.93 10.69 13.14
N LYS A 64 -29.35 10.94 11.95
CA LYS A 64 -29.84 10.39 10.67
C LYS A 64 -28.83 9.52 9.92
N MET A 65 -27.62 9.32 10.44
CA MET A 65 -26.66 8.43 9.77
C MET A 65 -26.90 6.97 10.19
N PRO A 66 -26.84 6.01 9.25
CA PRO A 66 -26.80 4.59 9.60
C PRO A 66 -25.66 4.30 10.60
N SER A 67 -25.93 3.45 11.59
CA SER A 67 -25.00 3.11 12.67
C SER A 67 -23.64 2.62 12.16
N GLU A 68 -23.63 1.86 11.05
CA GLU A 68 -22.41 1.36 10.41
C GLU A 68 -21.51 2.50 9.91
N LYS A 69 -22.11 3.52 9.27
CA LYS A 69 -21.39 4.67 8.74
C LYS A 69 -20.84 5.55 9.87
N LEU A 70 -21.62 5.70 10.94
CA LEU A 70 -21.17 6.39 12.14
C LEU A 70 -19.97 5.68 12.79
N TYR A 71 -20.06 4.35 12.95
CA TYR A 71 -18.97 3.56 13.51
C TYR A 71 -17.70 3.65 12.65
N SER A 72 -17.83 3.54 11.33
CA SER A 72 -16.72 3.69 10.39
C SER A 72 -16.01 5.05 10.51
N ASN A 73 -16.78 6.14 10.60
CA ASN A 73 -16.22 7.49 10.80
C ASN A 73 -15.51 7.68 12.15
N LEU A 74 -15.95 6.99 13.20
CA LEU A 74 -15.29 7.05 14.51
C LEU A 74 -13.99 6.23 14.51
N VAL A 75 -14.02 5.06 13.87
CA VAL A 75 -12.87 4.16 13.76
C VAL A 75 -11.77 4.73 12.86
N SER A 76 -12.11 5.55 11.86
CA SER A 76 -11.12 6.22 11.01
C SER A 76 -10.26 7.24 11.75
N ILE A 77 -10.61 7.62 12.99
CA ILE A 77 -9.84 8.56 13.80
C ILE A 77 -8.88 7.77 14.70
N PRO A 78 -7.54 7.93 14.55
CA PRO A 78 -6.59 7.26 15.43
C PRO A 78 -6.71 7.74 16.87
N SER A 79 -6.68 6.80 17.80
CA SER A 79 -6.59 7.05 19.24
C SER A 79 -5.13 7.21 19.68
N ILE A 80 -4.86 8.12 20.61
CA ILE A 80 -3.52 8.28 21.19
C ILE A 80 -3.39 7.29 22.36
N THR A 81 -2.40 6.39 22.30
CA THR A 81 -2.19 5.33 23.31
C THR A 81 -0.96 5.54 24.17
N GLY A 82 -0.17 6.57 23.89
CA GLY A 82 1.01 6.94 24.67
C GLY A 82 1.90 7.93 23.93
N GLY A 83 2.98 8.34 24.58
CA GLY A 83 3.97 9.20 23.95
C GLY A 83 5.24 9.35 24.79
N TYR A 84 6.25 9.94 24.16
CA TYR A 84 7.57 10.16 24.73
C TYR A 84 8.00 11.59 24.43
N LEU A 85 8.73 12.19 25.37
CA LEU A 85 9.47 13.42 25.16
C LEU A 85 10.95 13.05 25.17
N ILE A 86 11.62 13.26 24.05
CA ILE A 86 13.05 12.97 23.89
C ILE A 86 13.81 14.29 23.87
N SER A 87 14.64 14.50 24.88
CA SER A 87 15.48 15.69 25.03
C SER A 87 16.93 15.33 24.72
N ASP A 88 17.43 15.74 23.56
CA ASP A 88 18.81 15.45 23.12
C ASP A 88 19.74 16.66 23.33
N GLY A 89 19.56 17.40 24.43
CA GLY A 89 20.31 18.64 24.70
C GLY A 89 19.79 19.89 23.97
N ASN A 90 18.75 19.75 23.14
CA ASN A 90 18.01 20.87 22.58
C ASN A 90 17.10 21.54 23.63
N GLU A 91 16.80 22.82 23.44
CA GLU A 91 15.88 23.59 24.31
C GLU A 91 14.45 22.98 24.30
N PHE A 92 14.01 22.52 23.13
CA PHE A 92 12.69 21.92 22.94
C PHE A 92 12.82 20.42 22.63
N PRO A 93 12.04 19.55 23.32
CA PRO A 93 12.12 18.11 23.11
C PRO A 93 11.47 17.71 21.78
N THR A 94 11.93 16.60 21.21
CA THR A 94 11.21 15.84 20.19
C THR A 94 10.02 15.15 20.85
N ILE A 95 8.83 15.29 20.26
CA ILE A 95 7.61 14.67 20.78
C ILE A 95 7.29 13.46 19.91
N MET A 96 7.15 12.29 20.53
CA MET A 96 6.73 11.08 19.84
C MET A 96 5.39 10.62 20.40
N MET A 97 4.43 10.34 19.54
CA MET A 97 3.11 9.85 19.94
C MET A 97 2.86 8.48 19.33
N ARG A 98 2.48 7.52 20.17
CA ARG A 98 1.96 6.23 19.71
C ARG A 98 0.45 6.36 19.49
N ARG A 99 0.01 5.98 18.30
CA ARG A 99 -1.39 6.03 17.88
C ARG A 99 -1.86 4.64 17.48
N ASN A 100 -3.11 4.34 17.78
CA ASN A 100 -3.76 3.12 17.36
C ASN A 100 -5.01 3.42 16.55
N GLN A 101 -5.17 2.75 15.42
CA GLN A 101 -6.34 2.84 14.55
C GLN A 101 -6.79 1.42 14.16
N LYS A 102 -8.10 1.19 14.11
CA LYS A 102 -8.66 -0.10 13.66
C LYS A 102 -8.83 -0.06 12.14
N ASP A 103 -8.18 -0.98 11.44
CA ASP A 103 -8.50 -1.30 10.05
C ASP A 103 -9.72 -2.23 10.04
N MET A 104 -10.87 -1.68 9.66
CA MET A 104 -12.12 -2.44 9.61
C MET A 104 -12.13 -3.50 8.51
N LYS A 105 -11.44 -3.26 7.39
CA LYS A 105 -11.49 -4.13 6.21
C LYS A 105 -10.70 -5.42 6.47
N ASN A 106 -9.56 -5.29 7.12
CA ASN A 106 -8.72 -6.43 7.48
C ASN A 106 -8.97 -6.95 8.91
N ASP A 107 -9.82 -6.27 9.69
CA ASP A 107 -10.05 -6.57 11.12
C ASP A 107 -8.77 -6.48 11.98
N GLU A 108 -7.81 -5.64 11.60
CA GLU A 108 -6.52 -5.50 12.27
C GLU A 108 -6.39 -4.18 13.03
N GLN A 109 -5.60 -4.16 14.11
CA GLN A 109 -5.24 -2.93 14.80
C GLN A 109 -3.88 -2.45 14.30
N ARG A 110 -3.84 -1.25 13.69
CA ARG A 110 -2.62 -0.58 13.27
C ARG A 110 -2.11 0.29 14.41
N SER A 111 -0.86 0.09 14.81
CA SER A 111 -0.20 0.86 15.85
C SER A 111 0.99 1.57 15.23
N HIS A 112 0.89 2.88 15.07
CA HIS A 112 1.88 3.69 14.39
C HIS A 112 2.42 4.80 15.28
N LEU A 113 3.60 5.26 14.91
CA LEU A 113 4.27 6.35 15.58
C LEU A 113 4.13 7.63 14.76
N ALA A 114 3.93 8.75 15.45
CA ALA A 114 4.03 10.08 14.88
C ALA A 114 5.10 10.87 15.65
N THR A 115 6.15 11.31 14.96
CA THR A 115 7.18 12.17 15.54
C THR A 115 6.90 13.62 15.19
N PHE A 116 7.07 14.51 16.14
CA PHE A 116 7.00 15.94 15.97
C PHE A 116 8.35 16.54 16.35
N LEU A 117 8.97 17.19 15.38
CA LEU A 117 10.25 17.85 15.50
C LEU A 117 10.05 19.35 15.72
N PRO A 118 10.80 19.98 16.64
CA PRO A 118 10.77 21.42 16.81
C PRO A 118 11.34 22.13 15.58
N SER A 119 10.68 23.19 15.16
CA SER A 119 11.06 24.05 14.03
C SER A 119 11.17 25.49 14.51
N TYR A 120 12.32 26.09 14.21
CA TYR A 120 12.69 27.43 14.64
C TYR A 120 12.51 28.41 13.48
N SER A 121 11.68 29.43 13.69
CA SER A 121 11.59 30.55 12.76
C SER A 121 12.54 31.66 13.22
N PRO A 122 13.36 32.24 12.32
CA PRO A 122 14.25 33.33 12.68
C PRO A 122 13.43 34.52 13.21
N PRO A 123 13.90 35.20 14.27
CA PRO A 123 13.19 36.35 14.82
C PRO A 123 13.12 37.50 13.81
N SER A 124 11.93 38.05 13.62
CA SER A 124 11.70 39.20 12.72
C SER A 124 12.22 40.52 13.30
N SER A 125 12.58 40.56 14.58
CA SER A 125 13.20 41.71 15.24
C SER A 125 14.08 41.27 16.41
N PRO A 126 15.16 42.00 16.71
CA PRO A 126 16.13 41.64 17.76
C PRO A 126 15.55 41.64 19.19
N SER A 127 14.35 42.17 19.40
CA SER A 127 13.64 42.20 20.70
C SER A 127 12.51 41.16 20.83
N SER A 128 12.27 40.31 19.82
CA SER A 128 11.17 39.34 19.84
C SER A 128 11.68 37.90 19.92
N SER A 129 11.19 37.13 20.89
CA SER A 129 11.34 35.67 20.86
C SER A 129 10.36 35.08 19.84
N SER A 130 10.86 34.35 18.84
CA SER A 130 9.99 33.59 17.95
C SER A 130 9.34 32.41 18.68
N PRO A 131 8.05 32.13 18.46
CA PRO A 131 7.45 30.91 18.97
C PRO A 131 8.08 29.70 18.29
N VAL A 132 8.37 28.65 19.07
CA VAL A 132 8.74 27.35 18.51
C VAL A 132 7.50 26.66 17.98
N THR A 133 7.60 26.18 16.75
CA THR A 133 6.55 25.40 16.09
C THR A 133 6.98 23.95 16.00
N TYR A 134 6.04 23.03 15.85
CA TYR A 134 6.34 21.61 15.69
C TYR A 134 5.87 21.11 14.33
N SER A 135 6.77 20.49 13.58
CA SER A 135 6.43 19.77 12.35
C SER A 135 6.34 18.28 12.63
N CYS A 136 5.21 17.66 12.28
CA CYS A 136 5.09 16.20 12.33
C CYS A 136 5.72 15.58 11.07
N ASP A 137 6.25 14.36 11.21
CA ASP A 137 6.71 13.52 10.10
C ASP A 137 5.68 13.45 8.97
N ALA A 138 6.19 13.20 7.75
CA ALA A 138 5.37 13.11 6.55
C ALA A 138 4.38 11.94 6.62
N PHE A 139 4.77 10.80 7.20
CA PHE A 139 3.95 9.60 7.27
C PHE A 139 4.07 8.90 8.62
N PRO A 140 3.02 8.19 9.07
CA PRO A 140 3.06 7.25 10.17
C PRO A 140 4.16 6.20 10.01
N THR A 141 4.95 5.98 11.06
CA THR A 141 5.96 4.92 11.07
C THR A 141 5.35 3.63 11.64
N ASP A 142 4.85 2.78 10.76
CA ASP A 142 4.58 1.35 11.01
C ASP A 142 4.91 0.58 9.72
N LEU A 143 6.07 -0.08 9.70
CA LEU A 143 6.53 -0.83 8.53
C LEU A 143 6.38 -2.34 8.70
N ARG A 144 5.64 -2.79 9.72
CA ARG A 144 5.44 -4.21 9.98
C ARG A 144 4.71 -4.88 8.81
N ASP A 145 5.26 -5.96 8.28
CA ASP A 145 4.63 -6.72 7.19
C ASP A 145 4.40 -5.90 5.90
N VAL A 146 5.11 -4.79 5.71
CA VAL A 146 5.11 -3.99 4.47
C VAL A 146 6.05 -4.63 3.44
N LEU A 147 5.52 -4.95 2.26
CA LEU A 147 6.26 -5.53 1.14
C LEU A 147 6.78 -4.47 0.15
N SER A 148 6.02 -3.39 -0.05
CA SER A 148 6.36 -2.30 -0.97
C SER A 148 5.68 -1.02 -0.52
N MET A 149 6.27 0.13 -0.84
CA MET A 149 5.68 1.43 -0.56
C MET A 149 5.97 2.44 -1.67
N SER A 150 5.06 3.38 -1.87
CA SER A 150 5.18 4.45 -2.86
C SER A 150 4.58 5.74 -2.32
N VAL A 151 5.39 6.80 -2.29
CA VAL A 151 4.96 8.13 -1.84
C VAL A 151 4.30 8.87 -3.01
N SER A 152 3.20 9.55 -2.73
CA SER A 152 2.45 10.31 -3.72
C SER A 152 3.23 11.55 -4.20
N PRO A 153 3.01 12.04 -5.45
CA PRO A 153 3.69 13.22 -6.01
C PRO A 153 3.73 14.47 -5.11
N SER A 154 2.67 14.72 -4.34
CA SER A 154 2.56 15.84 -3.40
C SER A 154 3.26 15.61 -2.07
N GLY A 155 3.69 14.37 -1.80
CA GLY A 155 4.28 13.96 -0.53
C GLY A 155 3.29 13.89 0.63
N LYS A 156 1.98 13.90 0.35
CA LYS A 156 0.93 13.89 1.39
C LYS A 156 0.35 12.52 1.66
N LEU A 157 0.45 11.60 0.70
CA LEU A 157 -0.05 10.23 0.81
C LEU A 157 1.08 9.23 0.60
N VAL A 158 0.93 8.06 1.21
CA VAL A 158 1.78 6.89 0.95
C VAL A 158 0.92 5.66 0.74
N ALA A 159 1.19 4.94 -0.34
CA ALA A 159 0.62 3.64 -0.61
C ALA A 159 1.55 2.58 -0.04
N MET A 160 1.00 1.59 0.66
CA MET A 160 1.75 0.45 1.22
C MET A 160 1.08 -0.84 0.79
N VAL A 161 1.85 -1.78 0.25
CA VAL A 161 1.40 -3.16 0.04
C VAL A 161 1.78 -3.95 1.28
N ARG A 162 0.81 -4.46 2.03
CA ARG A 162 1.05 -5.33 3.19
C ARG A 162 0.73 -6.77 2.89
N VAL A 163 1.35 -7.66 3.67
CA VAL A 163 1.02 -9.08 3.70
C VAL A 163 0.52 -9.46 5.08
N ARG A 164 -0.44 -10.37 5.15
CA ARG A 164 -0.90 -10.97 6.38
C ARG A 164 -1.14 -12.45 6.19
N ASP A 165 -1.08 -13.20 7.29
CA ASP A 165 -1.41 -14.62 7.31
C ASP A 165 -2.81 -14.82 7.89
N VAL A 166 -3.75 -15.26 7.06
CA VAL A 166 -5.11 -15.60 7.47
C VAL A 166 -5.29 -17.10 7.30
N LYS A 167 -5.31 -17.83 8.42
CA LYS A 167 -5.51 -19.30 8.44
C LYS A 167 -4.51 -20.07 7.55
N GLY A 168 -3.25 -19.63 7.50
CA GLY A 168 -2.19 -20.25 6.69
C GLY A 168 -2.14 -19.76 5.23
N VAL A 169 -3.02 -18.84 4.85
CA VAL A 169 -3.06 -18.22 3.52
C VAL A 169 -2.49 -16.81 3.62
N LYS A 170 -1.47 -16.53 2.79
CA LYS A 170 -0.92 -15.18 2.68
C LYS A 170 -1.86 -14.31 1.85
N GLU A 171 -2.49 -13.35 2.50
CA GLU A 171 -3.28 -12.31 1.84
C GLU A 171 -2.45 -11.04 1.72
N GLN A 172 -2.68 -10.29 0.65
CA GLN A 172 -2.09 -8.97 0.47
C GLN A 172 -3.18 -7.92 0.45
N SER A 173 -2.83 -6.71 0.89
CA SER A 173 -3.71 -5.54 0.84
C SER A 173 -2.92 -4.32 0.40
N ILE A 174 -3.62 -3.35 -0.20
CA ILE A 174 -3.10 -2.02 -0.48
C ILE A 174 -3.72 -1.08 0.55
N GLU A 175 -2.86 -0.38 1.28
CA GLU A 175 -3.24 0.65 2.23
C GLU A 175 -2.80 2.03 1.74
N ILE A 176 -3.67 3.02 1.88
CA ILE A 176 -3.33 4.43 1.64
C ILE A 176 -3.36 5.16 2.98
N TRP A 177 -2.25 5.81 3.29
CA TRP A 177 -2.05 6.58 4.52
C TRP A 177 -1.81 8.04 4.20
N ASP A 178 -2.35 8.93 5.02
CA ASP A 178 -1.80 10.28 5.16
C ASP A 178 -0.90 10.37 6.39
N ARG A 179 -0.43 11.57 6.72
CA ARG A 179 0.40 11.84 7.89
C ARG A 179 -0.25 11.49 9.24
N HIS A 180 -1.56 11.31 9.28
CA HIS A 180 -2.35 11.16 10.50
C HIS A 180 -2.85 9.72 10.69
N ALA A 181 -3.40 9.13 9.64
CA ALA A 181 -4.26 7.95 9.70
C ALA A 181 -4.20 7.10 8.42
N LEU A 182 -4.65 5.86 8.56
CA LEU A 182 -5.05 4.98 7.47
C LEU A 182 -6.35 5.55 6.86
N LEU A 183 -6.29 5.91 5.58
CA LEU A 183 -7.44 6.46 4.86
C LEU A 183 -8.22 5.38 4.10
N LEU A 184 -7.50 4.42 3.52
CA LEU A 184 -8.09 3.38 2.69
C LEU A 184 -7.35 2.06 2.91
N SER A 185 -8.10 0.97 2.97
CA SER A 185 -7.57 -0.40 2.99
C SER A 185 -8.37 -1.23 2.00
N VAL A 186 -7.69 -1.74 0.97
CA VAL A 186 -8.28 -2.60 -0.06
C VAL A 186 -7.60 -3.95 0.00
N SER A 187 -8.36 -4.99 0.33
CA SER A 187 -7.84 -6.37 0.23
C SER A 187 -7.62 -6.70 -1.24
N SER A 188 -6.43 -7.23 -1.55
CA SER A 188 -6.05 -7.59 -2.90
C SER A 188 -6.56 -8.99 -3.30
N TYR A 189 -7.22 -9.71 -2.38
CA TYR A 189 -7.59 -11.12 -2.57
C TYR A 189 -9.01 -11.35 -3.08
N GLY A 190 -9.13 -12.33 -3.98
CA GLY A 190 -10.33 -13.18 -4.15
C GLY A 190 -10.95 -13.17 -5.55
N GLU A 191 -11.29 -11.98 -6.06
CA GLU A 191 -12.08 -11.90 -7.29
C GLU A 191 -11.37 -11.34 -8.51
N LEU A 192 -10.42 -10.42 -8.34
CA LEU A 192 -9.90 -9.61 -9.45
C LEU A 192 -8.57 -10.12 -10.01
N HIS A 193 -7.61 -10.44 -9.14
CA HIS A 193 -6.26 -10.88 -9.53
C HIS A 193 -5.63 -11.79 -8.47
N GLY A 194 -4.48 -12.40 -8.80
CA GLY A 194 -3.62 -13.15 -7.90
C GLY A 194 -2.68 -12.23 -7.08
N PRO A 195 -1.57 -12.75 -6.54
CA PRO A 195 -0.64 -11.95 -5.74
C PRO A 195 -0.10 -10.70 -6.46
N ILE A 196 0.05 -9.60 -5.73
CA ILE A 196 0.70 -8.37 -6.17
C ILE A 196 2.20 -8.62 -6.35
N ASN A 197 2.70 -8.22 -7.51
CA ASN A 197 4.12 -8.25 -7.84
C ASN A 197 4.80 -7.04 -7.20
N VAL A 198 5.42 -7.26 -6.04
CA VAL A 198 6.09 -6.22 -5.24
C VAL A 198 7.61 -6.13 -5.48
N ALA A 199 8.18 -7.12 -6.16
CA ALA A 199 9.61 -7.21 -6.43
C ALA A 199 9.87 -7.73 -7.85
N ASP A 200 11.08 -7.48 -8.33
CA ASP A 200 11.60 -7.88 -9.65
C ASP A 200 10.98 -7.09 -10.83
N SER A 201 11.19 -7.59 -12.04
CA SER A 201 10.89 -6.98 -13.34
C SER A 201 9.41 -6.76 -13.62
N PHE A 202 8.52 -7.24 -12.75
CA PHE A 202 7.08 -6.99 -12.83
C PHE A 202 6.59 -5.93 -11.86
N ALA A 203 7.41 -5.53 -10.88
CA ALA A 203 6.95 -4.64 -9.84
C ALA A 203 6.54 -3.26 -10.40
N CYS A 204 5.36 -2.80 -10.02
CA CYS A 204 4.99 -1.39 -10.12
C CYS A 204 4.01 -1.03 -8.99
N LEU A 205 4.19 0.18 -8.46
CA LEU A 205 3.32 0.81 -7.47
C LEU A 205 3.44 2.32 -7.68
N SER A 206 2.60 2.88 -8.55
CA SER A 206 2.77 4.23 -9.10
C SER A 206 1.49 5.04 -9.03
N TRP A 207 1.60 6.24 -8.47
CA TRP A 207 0.52 7.22 -8.40
C TRP A 207 0.36 7.95 -9.73
N ASN A 208 -0.89 8.21 -10.13
CA ASN A 208 -1.13 9.20 -11.18
C ASN A 208 -0.83 10.61 -10.66
N LYS A 209 -0.73 11.59 -11.57
CA LYS A 209 -0.40 12.97 -11.23
C LYS A 209 -1.38 13.62 -10.25
N GLU A 210 -2.66 13.30 -10.36
CA GLU A 210 -3.75 13.86 -9.56
C GLU A 210 -3.95 13.15 -8.21
N GLU A 211 -3.18 12.08 -7.94
CA GLU A 211 -3.28 11.29 -6.71
C GLU A 211 -4.66 10.67 -6.47
N THR A 212 -5.40 10.40 -7.54
CA THR A 212 -6.72 9.77 -7.52
C THR A 212 -6.68 8.28 -7.86
N MET A 213 -5.59 7.83 -8.48
CA MET A 213 -5.41 6.47 -8.98
C MET A 213 -4.02 5.93 -8.64
N LEU A 214 -3.97 4.64 -8.36
CA LEU A 214 -2.76 3.89 -8.08
C LEU A 214 -2.63 2.70 -9.05
N LEU A 215 -1.58 2.73 -9.86
CA LEU A 215 -1.20 1.66 -10.78
C LEU A 215 -0.34 0.63 -10.05
N TYR A 216 -0.66 -0.65 -10.23
CA TYR A 216 0.15 -1.74 -9.71
C TYR A 216 0.07 -2.99 -10.60
N ALA A 217 1.00 -3.92 -10.40
CA ALA A 217 1.05 -5.18 -11.12
C ALA A 217 0.70 -6.35 -10.21
N ALA A 218 -0.06 -7.31 -10.72
CA ALA A 218 -0.40 -8.53 -10.01
C ALA A 218 -0.52 -9.70 -10.99
N GLU A 219 -0.45 -10.93 -10.48
CA GLU A 219 -0.68 -12.11 -11.30
C GLU A 219 -2.13 -12.17 -11.81
N GLU A 220 -2.31 -12.60 -13.05
CA GLU A 220 -3.63 -12.86 -13.62
C GLU A 220 -4.35 -13.92 -12.79
N LYS A 221 -5.64 -13.68 -12.50
CA LYS A 221 -6.43 -14.66 -11.77
C LYS A 221 -6.56 -15.94 -12.58
N LYS A 222 -6.15 -17.06 -11.99
CA LYS A 222 -6.36 -18.38 -12.60
C LYS A 222 -7.85 -18.69 -12.65
N ALA A 223 -8.34 -19.09 -13.83
CA ALA A 223 -9.71 -19.56 -13.99
C ALA A 223 -9.97 -20.74 -13.05
N LYS A 224 -11.14 -20.78 -12.40
CA LYS A 224 -11.53 -21.92 -11.57
C LYS A 224 -11.70 -23.13 -12.49
N SER A 225 -10.79 -24.09 -12.43
CA SER A 225 -10.95 -25.38 -13.11
C SER A 225 -11.93 -26.26 -12.32
N SER A 226 -12.85 -26.91 -13.02
CA SER A 226 -13.69 -27.96 -12.44
C SER A 226 -12.96 -29.30 -12.50
N SER A 227 -13.21 -30.18 -11.51
CA SER A 227 -12.62 -31.53 -11.50
C SER A 227 -12.98 -32.29 -12.76
N PHE A 228 -12.04 -33.11 -13.25
CA PHE A 228 -12.26 -33.96 -14.41
C PHE A 228 -13.43 -34.94 -14.20
N PHE A 229 -13.61 -35.44 -12.97
CA PHE A 229 -14.65 -36.42 -12.66
C PHE A 229 -16.02 -35.74 -12.47
N PRO A 230 -17.09 -36.25 -13.13
CA PRO A 230 -18.42 -35.68 -12.95
C PRO A 230 -18.90 -35.98 -11.53
N ALA A 231 -19.25 -34.94 -10.76
CA ALA A 231 -20.13 -35.12 -9.62
C ALA A 231 -21.45 -35.71 -10.12
N LYS A 232 -21.98 -36.73 -9.45
CA LYS A 232 -23.15 -37.50 -9.88
C LYS A 232 -24.32 -36.59 -10.32
N GLN A 233 -24.69 -36.73 -11.59
CA GLN A 233 -25.91 -36.35 -12.31
C GLN A 233 -26.52 -34.95 -12.07
N GLY A 234 -26.65 -34.17 -13.15
CA GLY A 234 -27.76 -33.20 -13.29
C GLY A 234 -27.45 -31.78 -13.77
N GLY A 235 -26.24 -31.47 -14.25
CA GLY A 235 -25.93 -30.11 -14.71
C GLY A 235 -25.46 -30.09 -16.16
N ASN A 236 -26.19 -29.39 -17.02
CA ASN A 236 -25.77 -29.03 -18.37
C ASN A 236 -24.57 -28.05 -18.25
N GLY A 237 -23.37 -28.59 -18.12
CA GLY A 237 -22.16 -27.82 -17.81
C GLY A 237 -21.45 -27.36 -19.08
N GLU A 238 -21.50 -26.07 -19.36
CA GLU A 238 -20.54 -25.42 -20.27
C GLU A 238 -19.10 -25.81 -19.90
N ASP A 239 -18.25 -26.00 -20.91
CA ASP A 239 -16.84 -26.43 -20.80
C ASP A 239 -15.96 -25.35 -20.14
N ASN A 240 -16.21 -25.06 -18.86
CA ASN A 240 -15.48 -24.11 -18.03
C ASN A 240 -14.14 -24.70 -17.54
N GLY A 241 -13.30 -25.17 -18.47
CA GLY A 241 -11.93 -25.61 -18.15
C GLY A 241 -11.88 -26.88 -17.29
N ARG A 242 -12.77 -27.84 -17.56
CA ARG A 242 -12.82 -29.11 -16.86
C ARG A 242 -11.52 -29.90 -17.01
N GLY A 243 -11.00 -30.42 -15.91
CA GLY A 243 -9.76 -31.21 -15.89
C GLY A 243 -8.48 -30.42 -16.19
N ARG A 244 -8.54 -29.09 -16.26
CA ARG A 244 -7.36 -28.24 -16.51
C ARG A 244 -6.59 -27.87 -15.24
N GLU A 245 -6.96 -28.43 -14.09
CA GLU A 245 -6.36 -28.14 -12.78
C GLU A 245 -4.86 -28.52 -12.70
N PHE A 246 -4.43 -29.47 -13.52
CA PHE A 246 -3.04 -29.95 -13.61
C PHE A 246 -2.33 -29.51 -14.89
N VAL A 247 -2.89 -28.56 -15.65
CA VAL A 247 -2.18 -28.01 -16.81
C VAL A 247 -0.95 -27.28 -16.30
N PHE A 248 0.22 -27.78 -16.69
CA PHE A 248 1.48 -27.15 -16.35
C PHE A 248 1.52 -25.74 -16.95
N GLU A 249 1.80 -24.76 -16.10
CA GLU A 249 2.00 -23.39 -16.49
C GLU A 249 3.41 -23.00 -16.11
N ASP A 250 4.22 -22.71 -17.13
CA ASP A 250 5.63 -22.34 -16.96
C ASP A 250 5.76 -21.08 -16.08
N ASP A 251 6.85 -20.93 -15.35
CA ASP A 251 7.16 -19.70 -14.63
C ASP A 251 8.38 -19.01 -15.24
N TRP A 252 8.76 -17.84 -14.71
CA TRP A 252 9.91 -17.09 -15.20
C TRP A 252 11.25 -17.59 -14.63
N GLY A 253 11.24 -18.59 -13.75
CA GLY A 253 12.42 -19.08 -13.05
C GLY A 253 13.13 -18.01 -12.21
N GLU A 254 14.42 -18.21 -11.96
CA GLU A 254 15.31 -17.25 -11.29
C GLU A 254 14.72 -16.69 -9.98
N LEU A 255 14.48 -15.37 -9.91
CA LEU A 255 13.87 -14.67 -8.77
C LEU A 255 12.35 -14.48 -8.91
N SER A 256 11.75 -15.06 -9.95
CA SER A 256 10.34 -14.95 -10.33
C SER A 256 9.65 -16.32 -10.42
N VAL A 257 10.10 -17.28 -9.59
CA VAL A 257 9.45 -18.59 -9.41
C VAL A 257 7.98 -18.40 -8.99
N GLY A 258 7.09 -19.14 -9.62
CA GLY A 258 5.64 -19.06 -9.39
C GLY A 258 4.93 -17.84 -10.01
N LYS A 259 5.66 -16.91 -10.63
CA LYS A 259 5.08 -15.83 -11.45
C LYS A 259 4.94 -16.29 -12.89
N SER A 260 3.84 -15.95 -13.53
CA SER A 260 3.53 -16.52 -14.85
C SER A 260 2.90 -15.52 -15.80
N LYS A 261 1.89 -14.77 -15.33
CA LYS A 261 1.13 -13.83 -16.14
C LYS A 261 0.87 -12.55 -15.34
N ALA A 262 1.89 -11.72 -15.21
CA ALA A 262 1.74 -10.40 -14.63
C ALA A 262 0.84 -9.51 -15.51
N ARG A 263 -0.16 -8.89 -14.90
CA ARG A 263 -1.08 -7.92 -15.51
C ARG A 263 -1.07 -6.63 -14.70
N LEU A 264 -1.50 -5.55 -15.33
CA LEU A 264 -1.58 -4.23 -14.71
C LEU A 264 -3.01 -3.96 -14.24
N PHE A 265 -3.12 -3.32 -13.09
CA PHE A 265 -4.37 -2.95 -12.44
C PHE A 265 -4.28 -1.51 -11.95
N VAL A 266 -5.42 -0.83 -11.94
CA VAL A 266 -5.55 0.52 -11.41
C VAL A 266 -6.58 0.50 -10.30
N LEU A 267 -6.19 0.96 -9.11
CA LEU A 267 -7.07 1.25 -7.99
C LEU A 267 -7.48 2.72 -8.07
N HIS A 268 -8.78 3.01 -8.11
CA HIS A 268 -9.31 4.36 -7.92
C HIS A 268 -9.62 4.59 -6.44
N ILE A 269 -8.99 5.60 -5.87
CA ILE A 269 -8.92 5.78 -4.41
C ILE A 269 -10.28 6.17 -3.82
N ALA A 270 -11.02 7.06 -4.49
CA ALA A 270 -12.28 7.56 -3.96
C ALA A 270 -13.42 6.55 -4.02
N SER A 271 -13.46 5.68 -5.04
CA SER A 271 -14.52 4.66 -5.17
C SER A 271 -14.10 3.28 -4.64
N GLU A 272 -12.84 3.12 -4.23
CA GLU A 272 -12.24 1.83 -3.84
C GLU A 272 -12.32 0.76 -4.95
N GLU A 273 -12.59 1.16 -6.20
CA GLU A 273 -12.76 0.25 -7.33
C GLU A 273 -11.41 -0.05 -7.97
N VAL A 274 -11.20 -1.32 -8.32
CA VAL A 274 -10.02 -1.80 -9.03
C VAL A 274 -10.42 -2.27 -10.43
N LYS A 275 -9.70 -1.82 -11.46
CA LYS A 275 -9.90 -2.25 -12.85
C LYS A 275 -8.60 -2.76 -13.46
N PRO A 276 -8.65 -3.84 -14.26
CA PRO A 276 -7.51 -4.25 -15.08
C PRO A 276 -7.24 -3.21 -16.18
N VAL A 277 -6.00 -3.12 -16.63
CA VAL A 277 -5.63 -2.38 -17.83
C VAL A 277 -5.89 -3.28 -19.04
N ASP A 278 -6.89 -2.91 -19.84
CA ASP A 278 -7.30 -3.67 -21.03
C ASP A 278 -6.33 -3.54 -22.22
N GLY A 279 -6.47 -4.43 -23.19
CA GLY A 279 -5.79 -4.35 -24.48
C GLY A 279 -4.39 -4.97 -24.52
N ILE A 280 -3.82 -5.35 -23.38
CA ILE A 280 -2.55 -6.09 -23.31
C ILE A 280 -2.79 -7.53 -23.82
N PRO A 281 -2.07 -7.98 -24.86
CA PRO A 281 -2.25 -9.31 -25.41
C PRO A 281 -2.01 -10.44 -24.40
N ALA A 282 -2.70 -11.56 -24.57
CA ALA A 282 -2.66 -12.68 -23.63
C ALA A 282 -1.28 -13.33 -23.52
N ASP A 283 -0.52 -13.30 -24.61
CA ASP A 283 0.85 -13.81 -24.76
C ASP A 283 1.92 -12.87 -24.19
N PHE A 284 1.56 -11.73 -23.61
CA PHE A 284 2.48 -10.83 -22.92
C PHE A 284 2.19 -10.79 -21.41
N ALA A 285 3.25 -10.79 -20.60
CA ALA A 285 3.21 -10.36 -19.20
C ALA A 285 3.70 -8.91 -19.14
N ALA A 286 3.05 -8.08 -18.33
CA ALA A 286 3.35 -6.65 -18.23
C ALA A 286 3.97 -6.28 -16.88
N GLY A 287 4.98 -5.42 -16.92
CA GLY A 287 5.72 -4.96 -15.75
C GLY A 287 6.34 -3.57 -15.97
N GLN A 288 7.03 -3.06 -14.95
CA GLN A 288 7.76 -1.77 -14.99
C GLN A 288 6.88 -0.63 -15.52
N ALA A 289 5.61 -0.63 -15.12
CA ALA A 289 4.62 0.29 -15.67
C ALA A 289 4.62 1.64 -14.93
N VAL A 290 4.40 2.71 -15.69
CA VAL A 290 4.31 4.09 -15.21
C VAL A 290 3.19 4.83 -15.92
N TRP A 291 2.66 5.87 -15.28
CA TRP A 291 1.67 6.76 -15.89
C TRP A 291 2.30 7.66 -16.96
N THR A 292 1.51 8.03 -17.98
CA THR A 292 1.84 9.16 -18.84
C THR A 292 1.75 10.48 -18.06
N PRO A 293 2.44 11.55 -18.49
CA PRO A 293 2.44 12.84 -17.77
C PRO A 293 1.06 13.51 -17.61
N ASP A 294 0.10 13.13 -18.44
CA ASP A 294 -1.30 13.60 -18.44
C ASP A 294 -2.26 12.63 -17.74
N SER A 295 -1.75 11.54 -17.16
CA SER A 295 -2.52 10.50 -16.46
C SER A 295 -3.58 9.77 -17.31
N THR A 296 -3.58 9.91 -18.64
CA THR A 296 -4.57 9.28 -19.52
C THR A 296 -4.13 7.88 -20.01
N GLY A 297 -2.84 7.60 -19.94
CA GLY A 297 -2.24 6.35 -20.43
C GLY A 297 -1.24 5.77 -19.46
N ILE A 298 -0.84 4.54 -19.77
CA ILE A 298 0.11 3.74 -19.00
C ILE A 298 1.16 3.21 -19.96
N VAL A 299 2.42 3.56 -19.72
CA VAL A 299 3.58 3.03 -20.43
C VAL A 299 4.12 1.84 -19.64
N PHE A 300 4.41 0.73 -20.30
CA PHE A 300 4.86 -0.49 -19.64
C PHE A 300 5.83 -1.30 -20.50
N VAL A 301 6.54 -2.23 -19.86
CA VAL A 301 7.34 -3.25 -20.56
C VAL A 301 6.54 -4.54 -20.65
N GLY A 302 6.34 -5.01 -21.87
CA GLY A 302 5.73 -6.30 -22.18
C GLY A 302 6.80 -7.36 -22.42
N PHE A 303 6.69 -8.48 -21.71
CA PHE A 303 7.54 -9.65 -21.86
C PHE A 303 6.75 -10.78 -22.50
N GLN A 304 7.24 -11.31 -23.62
CA GLN A 304 6.57 -12.37 -24.34
C GLN A 304 6.62 -13.68 -23.53
N THR A 305 5.47 -14.33 -23.38
CA THR A 305 5.30 -15.57 -22.60
C THR A 305 5.37 -16.83 -23.46
N THR A 306 5.14 -16.71 -24.77
CA THR A 306 5.19 -17.82 -25.74
C THR A 306 6.35 -17.65 -26.72
N PRO A 307 7.00 -18.73 -27.20
CA PRO A 307 6.75 -20.13 -26.85
C PRO A 307 7.30 -20.57 -25.48
N ARG A 308 8.17 -19.77 -24.86
CA ARG A 308 8.78 -20.09 -23.55
C ARG A 308 9.04 -18.81 -22.75
N ARG A 309 8.97 -18.91 -21.42
CA ARG A 309 9.33 -17.84 -20.50
C ARG A 309 10.84 -17.92 -20.26
N LEU A 310 11.55 -16.81 -20.48
CA LEU A 310 12.99 -16.71 -20.28
C LEU A 310 13.26 -15.82 -19.07
N GLY A 311 14.24 -16.19 -18.26
CA GLY A 311 14.64 -15.47 -17.06
C GLY A 311 14.67 -13.95 -17.22
N LEU A 312 14.18 -13.22 -16.21
CA LEU A 312 14.06 -11.76 -16.29
C LEU A 312 15.29 -11.04 -15.75
N ARG A 313 16.05 -11.70 -14.87
CA ARG A 313 17.17 -11.14 -14.13
C ARG A 313 18.51 -11.42 -14.79
N PHE A 314 18.78 -12.66 -15.20
CA PHE A 314 20.11 -13.06 -15.68
C PHE A 314 20.17 -13.31 -17.18
N TYR A 315 19.03 -13.44 -17.85
CA TYR A 315 18.98 -13.57 -19.31
C TYR A 315 18.74 -12.20 -19.98
N ASN A 316 19.78 -11.68 -20.63
CA ASN A 316 19.84 -10.32 -21.16
C ASN A 316 19.38 -10.17 -22.62
N THR A 317 19.15 -11.26 -23.35
CA THR A 317 18.73 -11.25 -24.77
C THR A 317 17.25 -11.63 -24.94
N ARG A 318 16.43 -11.46 -23.89
CA ARG A 318 14.99 -11.75 -23.93
C ARG A 318 14.27 -10.64 -24.67
N LYS A 319 13.47 -11.03 -25.66
CA LYS A 319 12.54 -10.13 -26.35
C LYS A 319 11.60 -9.43 -25.35
N SER A 320 11.53 -8.12 -25.46
CA SER A 320 10.54 -7.30 -24.75
C SER A 320 10.13 -6.11 -25.60
N LYS A 321 8.92 -5.61 -25.37
CA LYS A 321 8.35 -4.47 -26.11
C LYS A 321 7.89 -3.40 -25.14
N ILE A 322 8.01 -2.14 -25.53
CA ILE A 322 7.42 -1.03 -24.77
C ILE A 322 6.03 -0.77 -25.31
N GLY A 323 5.01 -0.84 -24.46
CA GLY A 323 3.61 -0.62 -24.82
C GLY A 323 3.04 0.63 -24.16
N LEU A 324 2.08 1.25 -24.84
CA LEU A 324 1.20 2.28 -24.32
C LEU A 324 -0.23 1.73 -24.29
N ALA A 325 -0.80 1.62 -23.09
CA ALA A 325 -2.20 1.28 -22.86
C ALA A 325 -2.98 2.53 -22.42
N ILE A 326 -4.28 2.54 -22.67
CA ILE A 326 -5.17 3.58 -22.15
C ILE A 326 -5.53 3.23 -20.70
N ALA A 327 -5.48 4.22 -19.81
CA ALA A 327 -5.89 4.02 -18.43
C ALA A 327 -7.40 3.72 -18.34
N PRO A 328 -7.84 2.81 -17.43
CA PRO A 328 -9.25 2.49 -17.29
C PRO A 328 -10.05 3.70 -16.79
N PHE A 329 -11.25 3.86 -17.32
CA PHE A 329 -12.18 4.91 -16.91
C PHE A 329 -12.94 4.50 -15.64
N PHE A 330 -13.07 5.41 -14.68
CA PHE A 330 -13.90 5.27 -13.49
C PHE A 330 -15.01 6.32 -13.52
N SER A 331 -16.25 5.90 -13.31
CA SER A 331 -17.37 6.85 -13.21
C SER A 331 -17.22 7.68 -11.95
N SER A 332 -17.23 9.00 -12.06
CA SER A 332 -17.39 9.85 -10.89
C SER A 332 -18.81 9.68 -10.34
N GLU A 333 -18.96 9.41 -9.04
CA GLU A 333 -20.28 9.43 -8.40
C GLU A 333 -20.80 10.87 -8.40
N ALA A 334 -21.71 11.18 -9.32
CA ALA A 334 -22.62 12.30 -9.21
C ALA A 334 -23.90 11.83 -8.48
N THR A 335 -24.13 12.38 -7.29
CA THR A 335 -25.41 12.50 -6.56
C THR A 335 -26.48 11.44 -6.86
N ARG A 336 -26.52 10.36 -6.05
CA ARG A 336 -27.70 9.48 -6.00
C ARG A 336 -28.88 10.21 -5.35
N GLY A 337 -29.78 10.70 -6.18
CA GLY A 337 -31.04 11.31 -5.74
C GLY A 337 -31.99 11.65 -6.89
N ALA A 338 -32.50 10.66 -7.62
CA ALA A 338 -33.74 10.76 -8.41
C ALA A 338 -34.29 9.35 -8.73
N PRO A 339 -35.63 9.17 -8.83
CA PRO A 339 -36.30 7.88 -8.68
C PRO A 339 -36.27 7.01 -9.95
N GLN A 340 -36.41 5.71 -9.72
CA GLN A 340 -36.51 4.66 -10.73
C GLN A 340 -37.62 4.92 -11.75
N GLY A 341 -37.27 4.83 -13.03
CA GLY A 341 -38.22 4.78 -14.13
C GLY A 341 -37.59 4.20 -15.40
N GLN A 342 -38.13 3.05 -15.82
CA GLN A 342 -38.05 2.40 -17.13
C GLN A 342 -36.81 1.58 -17.54
N ARG A 343 -37.10 0.29 -17.76
CA ARG A 343 -36.34 -0.70 -18.52
C ARG A 343 -36.16 -0.25 -19.98
N THR A 344 -34.94 -0.34 -20.49
CA THR A 344 -34.68 -0.54 -21.93
C THR A 344 -33.47 -1.47 -22.12
N SER A 345 -33.73 -2.60 -22.79
CA SER A 345 -32.84 -3.46 -23.60
C SER A 345 -31.35 -3.56 -23.26
N SER A 346 -30.95 -4.74 -22.78
CA SER A 346 -29.58 -5.23 -22.76
C SER A 346 -29.06 -5.46 -24.19
N THR A 347 -28.31 -4.50 -24.70
CA THR A 347 -27.35 -4.75 -25.78
C THR A 347 -25.98 -4.83 -25.12
N THR A 348 -25.43 -6.04 -25.02
CA THR A 348 -24.03 -6.28 -24.67
C THR A 348 -23.16 -5.47 -25.65
N PRO A 349 -22.37 -4.47 -25.21
CA PRO A 349 -21.39 -3.87 -26.10
C PRO A 349 -20.29 -4.91 -26.30
N ALA A 350 -20.13 -5.38 -27.53
CA ALA A 350 -18.97 -6.13 -27.94
C ALA A 350 -17.69 -5.37 -27.51
N SER A 351 -16.76 -6.10 -26.92
CA SER A 351 -15.43 -5.65 -26.52
C SER A 351 -14.71 -4.96 -27.69
N SER A 352 -14.89 -3.65 -27.86
CA SER A 352 -13.94 -2.80 -28.56
C SER A 352 -12.84 -2.43 -27.56
N ARG A 353 -12.02 -3.43 -27.17
CA ARG A 353 -10.83 -3.20 -26.35
C ARG A 353 -9.90 -2.31 -27.17
N ASN A 354 -9.65 -1.08 -26.71
CA ASN A 354 -8.65 -0.22 -27.31
C ASN A 354 -7.30 -0.97 -27.27
N PRO A 355 -6.72 -1.35 -28.41
CA PRO A 355 -5.51 -2.17 -28.42
C PRO A 355 -4.33 -1.36 -27.89
N VAL A 356 -3.39 -2.03 -27.23
CA VAL A 356 -2.11 -1.44 -26.84
C VAL A 356 -1.38 -0.92 -28.08
N ARG A 357 -0.85 0.30 -28.00
CA ARG A 357 0.07 0.84 -28.99
C ARG A 357 1.49 0.48 -28.59
N TRP A 358 2.15 -0.38 -29.36
CA TRP A 358 3.57 -0.67 -29.18
C TRP A 358 4.41 0.53 -29.64
N LEU A 359 5.34 0.97 -28.79
CA LEU A 359 6.25 2.09 -29.02
C LEU A 359 7.59 1.63 -29.61
N THR A 360 7.95 0.37 -29.39
CA THR A 360 9.03 -0.30 -30.12
C THR A 360 8.50 -0.76 -31.48
N GLY A 361 9.32 -0.63 -32.53
CA GLY A 361 8.99 -1.16 -33.85
C GLY A 361 8.84 -2.69 -33.87
N ASP A 362 8.49 -3.24 -35.04
CA ASP A 362 8.39 -4.70 -35.22
C ASP A 362 9.74 -5.42 -35.17
N GLU A 363 10.85 -4.67 -35.17
CA GLU A 363 12.18 -5.21 -34.99
C GLU A 363 12.37 -5.65 -33.53
N ASP A 364 12.55 -6.97 -33.36
CA ASP A 364 12.87 -7.59 -32.09
C ASP A 364 14.31 -7.24 -31.69
N TRP A 365 14.49 -6.51 -30.59
CA TRP A 365 15.81 -6.24 -29.99
C TRP A 365 16.12 -7.23 -28.88
#